data_AF-A0A7S0GQB1-F1
#
_entry.id   AF-A0A7S0GQB1-F1
#
_cell.length_a   1.000
_cell.length_b   1.000
_cell.length_c   1.000
_cell.angle_alpha   90.00
_cell.angle_beta   90.00
_cell.angle_gamma   90.00
#
_symmetry.space_group_name_H-M   'P 1'
#
loop_
_entity.id
_entity.type
_entity.pdbx_description
1 polymer ?
#
loop_
_entity_poly.entity_id
_entity_poly.type
_entity_poly.pdbx_seq_one_letter_code
_entity_poly.pdbx_strand_id
1 'polypeptide(L)'
;TASIVVHDHLTFTHILAANTLVNAKTDCLPPWHPLRRLLEPFTFRTSYINEAASITLFPKLSMLHRMSGFTHEAILELVKRGVPRSEILQPFPDRKVGPTIQKLTEENHFPYRSDGIMLFNEMEKLVRRWISAAKEGGYDPEDDKYSKLFYARFQERSKNQKYEPPEYREVTKLKPSRIVTQLLTEPLTRC
;
A
#
# COMPACT_ATOMS: atom_id res chain seq x y z
N THR A 1 -20.82 -5.72 6.79
CA THR A 1 -20.07 -6.81 6.11
C THR A 1 -19.88 -6.55 4.63
N ALA A 2 -20.93 -6.40 3.80
CA ALA A 2 -20.74 -6.13 2.36
C ALA A 2 -20.06 -4.78 2.05
N SER A 3 -20.30 -3.74 2.87
CA SER A 3 -19.60 -2.44 2.73
C SER A 3 -18.09 -2.56 2.92
N ILE A 4 -17.62 -3.38 3.87
CA ILE A 4 -16.19 -3.64 4.11
C ILE A 4 -15.57 -4.33 2.90
N VAL A 5 -16.27 -5.29 2.29
CA VAL A 5 -15.81 -5.96 1.08
C VAL A 5 -15.67 -4.97 -0.09
N VAL A 6 -16.64 -4.09 -0.29
CA VAL A 6 -16.61 -3.12 -1.40
C VAL A 6 -15.59 -2.02 -1.15
N HIS A 7 -15.56 -1.42 0.03
CA HIS A 7 -14.65 -0.33 0.37
C HIS A 7 -13.23 -0.82 0.62
N ASP A 8 -13.05 -1.59 1.70
CA ASP A 8 -11.73 -1.82 2.28
C ASP A 8 -10.95 -2.87 1.48
N HIS A 9 -11.64 -3.91 1.01
CA HIS A 9 -11.01 -4.93 0.19
C HIS A 9 -10.96 -4.48 -1.27
N LEU A 10 -12.10 -4.43 -1.95
CA LEU A 10 -12.11 -4.24 -3.40
C LEU A 10 -11.60 -2.84 -3.81
N THR A 11 -12.16 -1.77 -3.25
CA THR A 11 -11.77 -0.41 -3.67
C THR A 11 -10.36 -0.07 -3.20
N PHE A 12 -10.08 -0.23 -1.91
CA PHE A 12 -8.81 0.26 -1.35
C PHE A 12 -7.63 -0.63 -1.74
N THR A 13 -7.70 -1.95 -1.55
CA THR A 13 -6.54 -2.80 -1.85
C THR A 13 -6.37 -3.02 -3.34
N HIS A 14 -7.42 -3.48 -4.05
CA HIS A 14 -7.28 -3.86 -5.45
C HIS A 14 -7.22 -2.65 -6.39
N ILE A 15 -8.19 -1.74 -6.30
CA ILE A 15 -8.34 -0.66 -7.29
C ILE A 15 -7.43 0.53 -6.99
N LEU A 16 -7.31 0.97 -5.73
CA LEU A 16 -6.51 2.14 -5.40
C LEU A 16 -5.04 1.78 -5.18
N ALA A 17 -4.72 0.82 -4.30
CA ALA A 17 -3.32 0.51 -3.99
C ALA A 17 -2.66 -0.33 -5.09
N ALA A 18 -3.15 -1.55 -5.31
CA ALA A 18 -2.47 -2.54 -6.14
C ALA A 18 -2.48 -2.16 -7.64
N ASN A 19 -3.62 -1.67 -8.15
CA ASN A 19 -3.72 -1.19 -9.54
C ASN A 19 -2.84 0.04 -9.81
N THR A 20 -2.77 0.99 -8.87
CA THR A 20 -1.89 2.15 -9.02
C THR A 20 -0.42 1.72 -9.06
N LEU A 21 -0.03 0.82 -8.16
CA LEU A 21 1.33 0.30 -8.09
C LEU A 21 1.73 -0.49 -9.33
N VAL A 22 0.90 -1.43 -9.79
CA VAL A 22 1.22 -2.28 -10.95
C VAL A 22 1.28 -1.47 -12.25
N ASN A 23 0.40 -0.49 -12.42
CA ASN A 23 0.42 0.38 -13.60
C ASN A 23 1.66 1.28 -13.58
N ALA A 24 1.94 1.99 -12.48
CA ALA A 24 3.13 2.84 -12.38
C ALA A 24 4.43 2.03 -12.59
N LYS A 25 4.52 0.83 -11.99
CA LYS A 25 5.64 -0.10 -12.18
C LYS A 25 5.81 -0.47 -13.66
N THR A 26 4.72 -0.84 -14.32
CA THR A 26 4.74 -1.35 -15.70
C THR A 26 5.04 -0.24 -16.70
N ASP A 27 4.47 0.94 -16.50
CA ASP A 27 4.59 2.10 -17.38
C ASP A 27 5.99 2.74 -17.31
N CYS A 28 6.65 2.70 -16.14
CA CYS A 28 7.81 3.57 -15.87
C CYS A 28 9.11 2.83 -15.56
N LEU A 29 9.07 1.57 -15.09
CA LEU A 29 10.27 0.85 -14.66
C LEU A 29 10.68 -0.24 -15.68
N PRO A 30 11.89 -0.17 -16.28
CA PRO A 30 12.36 -1.19 -17.20
C PRO A 30 12.60 -2.55 -16.49
N PRO A 31 12.63 -3.68 -17.23
CA PRO A 31 12.79 -5.03 -16.66
C PRO A 31 13.99 -5.23 -15.73
N TRP A 32 15.10 -4.52 -16.01
CA TRP A 32 16.33 -4.59 -15.22
C TRP A 32 16.33 -3.69 -13.97
N HIS A 33 15.35 -2.79 -13.82
CA HIS A 33 15.35 -1.79 -12.77
C HIS A 33 15.22 -2.41 -11.37
N PRO A 34 16.05 -1.99 -10.38
CA PRO A 34 16.03 -2.57 -9.04
C PRO A 34 14.68 -2.44 -8.34
N LEU A 35 13.97 -1.30 -8.48
CA LEU A 35 12.62 -1.15 -7.94
C LEU A 35 11.61 -2.12 -8.59
N ARG A 36 11.74 -2.41 -9.89
CA ARG A 36 10.82 -3.35 -10.55
C ARG A 36 10.99 -4.75 -9.99
N ARG A 37 12.24 -5.19 -9.83
CA ARG A 37 12.58 -6.49 -9.24
C ARG A 37 12.08 -6.61 -7.79
N LEU A 38 12.20 -5.55 -7.00
CA LEU A 38 11.65 -5.48 -5.65
C LEU A 38 10.12 -5.61 -5.63
N LEU A 39 9.43 -4.90 -6.53
CA LEU A 39 7.96 -4.84 -6.55
C LEU A 39 7.31 -6.08 -7.19
N GLU A 40 8.04 -6.87 -7.97
CA GLU A 40 7.48 -7.99 -8.73
C GLU A 40 6.75 -9.01 -7.85
N PRO A 41 7.32 -9.53 -6.74
CA PRO A 41 6.63 -10.50 -5.88
C PRO A 41 5.33 -9.97 -5.29
N PHE A 42 5.23 -8.65 -5.06
CA PHE A 42 4.07 -8.00 -4.44
C PHE A 42 2.99 -7.58 -5.43
N THR A 43 3.30 -7.60 -6.73
CA THR A 43 2.39 -7.18 -7.80
C THR A 43 2.04 -8.31 -8.77
N PHE A 44 2.61 -9.49 -8.56
CA PHE A 44 2.36 -10.68 -9.36
C PHE A 44 0.85 -10.98 -9.42
N ARG A 45 0.33 -11.19 -10.65
CA ARG A 45 -1.09 -11.45 -10.96
C ARG A 45 -2.10 -10.39 -10.53
N THR A 46 -1.66 -9.23 -10.04
CA THR A 46 -2.58 -8.12 -9.68
C THR A 46 -3.41 -7.66 -10.87
N SER A 47 -2.78 -7.45 -12.03
CA SER A 47 -3.49 -7.06 -13.26
C SER A 47 -4.53 -8.10 -13.67
N TYR A 48 -4.15 -9.38 -13.64
CA TYR A 48 -5.03 -10.50 -13.98
C TYR A 48 -6.28 -10.57 -13.09
N ILE A 49 -6.12 -10.52 -11.76
CA ILE A 49 -7.27 -10.62 -10.85
C ILE A 49 -8.18 -9.38 -10.93
N ASN A 50 -7.59 -8.20 -11.14
CA ASN A 50 -8.35 -6.96 -11.24
C ASN A 50 -9.12 -6.87 -12.57
N GLU A 51 -8.52 -7.33 -13.67
CA GLU A 51 -9.21 -7.50 -14.95
C GLU A 51 -10.34 -8.53 -14.84
N ALA A 52 -10.08 -9.69 -14.23
CA ALA A 52 -11.12 -10.69 -14.00
C ALA A 52 -12.29 -10.12 -13.17
N ALA A 53 -12.01 -9.36 -12.11
CA ALA A 53 -13.03 -8.67 -11.32
C ALA A 53 -13.82 -7.64 -12.15
N SER A 54 -13.19 -6.93 -13.09
CA SER A 54 -13.87 -5.97 -13.97
C SER A 54 -14.90 -6.62 -14.90
N ILE A 55 -14.79 -7.93 -15.17
CA ILE A 55 -15.67 -8.70 -16.04
C ILE A 55 -16.68 -9.52 -15.22
N THR A 56 -16.24 -10.12 -14.11
CA THR A 56 -16.99 -11.17 -13.39
C THR A 56 -17.55 -10.73 -12.04
N LEU A 57 -17.10 -9.61 -11.50
CA LEU A 57 -17.50 -9.15 -10.17
C LEU A 57 -18.32 -7.85 -10.23
N PHE A 58 -17.77 -6.83 -10.90
CA PHE A 58 -18.31 -5.47 -10.93
C PHE A 58 -19.52 -5.24 -11.84
N PRO A 59 -19.57 -5.79 -13.08
CA PRO A 59 -20.58 -5.38 -14.04
C PRO A 59 -22.01 -5.55 -13.54
N LYS A 60 -22.94 -4.78 -14.10
CA LYS A 60 -24.37 -4.97 -13.86
C LYS A 60 -24.77 -6.40 -14.27
N LEU A 61 -25.66 -7.01 -13.50
CA LEU A 61 -26.01 -8.44 -13.59
C LEU A 61 -24.82 -9.38 -13.44
N SER A 62 -23.89 -9.08 -12.53
CA SER A 62 -22.71 -9.88 -12.18
C SER A 62 -22.71 -10.25 -10.68
N MET A 63 -21.61 -10.79 -10.16
CA MET A 63 -21.62 -11.45 -8.86
C MET A 63 -21.85 -10.48 -7.67
N LEU A 64 -21.24 -9.30 -7.64
CA LEU A 64 -21.15 -8.49 -6.42
C LEU A 64 -22.51 -8.01 -5.85
N HIS A 65 -23.43 -7.53 -6.69
CA HIS A 65 -24.78 -7.13 -6.27
C HIS A 65 -25.76 -8.30 -6.17
N ARG A 66 -25.38 -9.50 -6.67
CA ARG A 66 -26.18 -10.73 -6.49
C ARG A 66 -25.83 -11.48 -5.21
N MET A 67 -24.62 -11.30 -4.72
CA MET A 67 -24.12 -11.89 -3.47
C MET A 67 -24.18 -10.94 -2.28
N SER A 68 -24.66 -9.70 -2.47
CA SER A 68 -24.85 -8.72 -1.41
C SER A 68 -26.27 -8.19 -1.41
N GLY A 69 -26.66 -7.52 -0.33
CA GLY A 69 -27.95 -6.81 -0.24
C GLY A 69 -27.98 -5.46 -0.97
N PHE A 70 -26.95 -5.12 -1.76
CA PHE A 70 -26.86 -3.84 -2.46
C PHE A 70 -27.29 -3.95 -3.91
N THR A 71 -27.97 -2.93 -4.43
CA THR A 71 -28.13 -2.77 -5.87
C THR A 71 -26.78 -2.44 -6.52
N HIS A 72 -26.67 -2.66 -7.83
CA HIS A 72 -25.49 -2.28 -8.59
C HIS A 72 -25.19 -0.78 -8.44
N GLU A 73 -26.24 0.06 -8.51
CA GLU A 73 -26.14 1.51 -8.35
C GLU A 73 -25.63 1.89 -6.94
N ALA A 74 -26.07 1.19 -5.90
CA ALA A 74 -25.58 1.40 -4.54
C ALA A 74 -24.09 1.01 -4.39
N ILE A 75 -23.64 -0.06 -5.05
CA ILE A 75 -22.21 -0.43 -5.07
C ILE A 75 -21.36 0.65 -5.74
N LEU A 76 -21.80 1.19 -6.89
CA LEU A 76 -21.08 2.28 -7.55
C LEU A 76 -20.97 3.51 -6.63
N GLU A 77 -22.03 3.82 -5.90
CA GLU A 77 -22.03 4.91 -4.93
C GLU A 77 -21.09 4.64 -3.74
N LEU A 78 -21.02 3.40 -3.24
CA LEU A 78 -20.06 3.01 -2.22
C LEU A 78 -18.62 3.24 -2.71
N VAL A 79 -18.28 2.78 -3.92
CA VAL A 79 -16.94 3.00 -4.50
C VAL A 79 -16.62 4.50 -4.58
N LYS A 80 -17.53 5.31 -5.13
CA LYS A 80 -17.36 6.77 -5.25
C LYS A 80 -17.14 7.46 -3.90
N ARG A 81 -17.88 7.06 -2.86
CA ARG A 81 -17.73 7.60 -1.51
C ARG A 81 -16.47 7.10 -0.81
N GLY A 82 -15.97 5.94 -1.19
CA GLY A 82 -14.79 5.31 -0.60
C GLY A 82 -13.50 6.03 -0.97
N VAL A 83 -13.31 6.36 -2.25
CA VAL A 83 -12.06 6.96 -2.76
C VAL A 83 -11.57 8.15 -1.93
N PRO A 84 -12.36 9.22 -1.70
CA PRO A 84 -11.92 10.39 -0.94
C PRO A 84 -11.71 10.13 0.56
N ARG A 85 -12.07 8.94 1.06
CA ARG A 85 -11.87 8.52 2.45
C ARG A 85 -10.68 7.58 2.62
N SER A 86 -10.09 7.11 1.52
CA SER A 86 -9.06 6.09 1.57
C SER A 86 -7.76 6.62 2.16
N GLU A 87 -7.27 5.95 3.20
CA GLU A 87 -5.94 6.14 3.80
C GLU A 87 -5.04 4.94 3.45
N ILE A 88 -5.36 4.18 2.40
CA ILE A 88 -4.68 2.91 2.12
C ILE A 88 -3.18 3.09 1.83
N LEU A 89 -2.79 4.26 1.33
CA LEU A 89 -1.40 4.62 1.06
C LEU A 89 -0.70 5.26 2.27
N GLN A 90 -1.42 5.60 3.33
CA GLN A 90 -0.81 6.10 4.56
C GLN A 90 0.00 4.98 5.22
N PRO A 91 1.23 5.26 5.68
CA PRO A 91 2.02 4.32 6.49
C PRO A 91 1.19 3.74 7.63
N PHE A 92 1.21 2.41 7.78
CA PHE A 92 0.33 1.71 8.69
C PHE A 92 0.47 2.18 10.17
N PRO A 93 1.69 2.41 10.70
CA PRO A 93 1.87 2.92 12.06
C PRO A 93 1.29 4.33 12.28
N ASP A 94 1.25 5.15 11.22
CA ASP A 94 0.81 6.55 11.29
C ASP A 94 -0.72 6.69 11.23
N ARG A 95 -1.44 5.62 10.91
CA ARG A 95 -2.91 5.62 10.87
C ARG A 95 -3.47 5.86 12.26
N LYS A 96 -4.27 6.93 12.38
CA LYS A 96 -4.93 7.31 13.64
C LYS A 96 -6.00 6.28 13.99
N VAL A 97 -6.02 5.87 15.25
CA VAL A 97 -7.06 5.00 15.81
C VAL A 97 -7.66 5.63 17.05
N GLY A 98 -8.91 5.27 17.35
CA GLY A 98 -9.57 5.73 18.57
C GLY A 98 -8.91 5.18 19.85
N PRO A 99 -9.13 5.82 21.00
CA PRO A 99 -8.48 5.44 22.27
C PRO A 99 -8.76 3.99 22.67
N THR A 100 -9.94 3.46 22.36
CA THR A 100 -10.30 2.06 22.62
C THR A 100 -9.40 1.08 21.87
N ILE A 101 -9.17 1.32 20.57
CA ILE A 101 -8.31 0.46 19.75
C ILE A 101 -6.85 0.60 20.17
N GLN A 102 -6.42 1.81 20.52
CA GLN A 102 -5.09 2.06 21.04
C GLN A 102 -4.84 1.24 22.32
N LYS A 103 -5.74 1.33 23.30
CA LYS A 103 -5.68 0.54 24.53
C LYS A 103 -5.64 -0.96 24.27
N LEU A 104 -6.54 -1.47 23.42
CA LEU A 104 -6.55 -2.90 23.08
C LEU A 104 -5.27 -3.35 22.37
N THR A 105 -4.61 -2.46 21.62
CA THR A 105 -3.33 -2.76 20.97
C THR A 105 -2.20 -2.85 22.01
N GLU A 106 -2.16 -1.92 22.96
CA GLU A 106 -1.18 -1.89 24.06
C GLU A 106 -1.33 -3.10 25.01
N GLU A 107 -2.56 -3.56 25.21
CA GLU A 107 -2.88 -4.76 26.01
C GLU A 107 -2.77 -6.07 25.21
N ASN A 108 -2.30 -6.03 23.94
CA ASN A 108 -2.19 -7.19 23.06
C ASN A 108 -3.51 -7.95 22.80
N HIS A 109 -4.64 -7.25 22.86
CA HIS A 109 -5.98 -7.75 22.59
C HIS A 109 -6.47 -7.41 21.16
N PHE A 110 -5.68 -6.69 20.37
CA PHE A 110 -6.03 -6.32 19.00
C PHE A 110 -4.89 -6.62 18.00
N PRO A 111 -4.69 -7.91 17.62
CA PRO A 111 -3.54 -8.37 16.84
C PRO A 111 -3.42 -7.70 15.47
N TYR A 112 -4.55 -7.33 14.85
CA TYR A 112 -4.55 -6.65 13.56
C TYR A 112 -3.64 -5.42 13.53
N ARG A 113 -3.60 -4.63 14.62
CA ARG A 113 -2.76 -3.43 14.68
C ARG A 113 -1.34 -3.74 15.13
N SER A 114 -1.14 -4.55 16.17
CA SER A 114 0.21 -4.91 16.64
C SER A 114 1.00 -5.61 15.54
N ASP A 115 0.42 -6.63 14.92
CA ASP A 115 1.06 -7.45 13.91
C ASP A 115 1.23 -6.67 12.61
N GLY A 116 0.27 -5.81 12.28
CA GLY A 116 0.37 -4.91 11.13
C GLY A 116 1.52 -3.90 11.27
N ILE A 117 1.76 -3.37 12.47
CA ILE A 117 2.92 -2.50 12.75
C ILE A 117 4.22 -3.31 12.66
N MET A 118 4.25 -4.51 13.22
CA MET A 118 5.43 -5.40 13.14
C MET A 118 5.77 -5.72 11.68
N LEU A 119 4.79 -6.16 10.89
CA LEU A 119 4.97 -6.47 9.47
C LEU A 119 5.42 -5.23 8.69
N PHE A 120 4.83 -4.07 8.93
CA PHE A 120 5.24 -2.82 8.28
C PHE A 120 6.71 -2.52 8.54
N ASN A 121 7.16 -2.62 9.80
CA ASN A 121 8.55 -2.35 10.17
C ASN A 121 9.52 -3.34 9.51
N GLU A 122 9.17 -4.62 9.44
CA GLU A 122 10.02 -5.61 8.74
C GLU A 122 10.06 -5.39 7.22
N MET A 123 8.93 -5.01 6.62
CA MET A 123 8.87 -4.62 5.22
C MET A 123 9.71 -3.36 4.93
N GLU A 124 9.67 -2.36 5.82
CA GLU A 124 10.51 -1.17 5.71
C GLU A 124 12.00 -1.53 5.75
N LYS A 125 12.42 -2.41 6.68
CA LYS A 125 13.79 -2.91 6.76
C LYS A 125 14.20 -3.65 5.48
N LEU A 126 13.33 -4.50 4.93
CA LEU A 126 13.57 -5.19 3.66
C LEU A 126 13.81 -4.19 2.52
N VAL A 127 12.93 -3.20 2.37
CA VAL A 127 13.04 -2.17 1.32
C VAL A 127 14.33 -1.37 1.47
N ARG A 128 14.67 -0.93 2.70
CA ARG A 128 15.91 -0.17 2.96
C ARG A 128 17.16 -0.97 2.60
N ARG A 129 17.23 -2.24 3.01
CA ARG A 129 18.36 -3.14 2.66
C ARG A 129 18.46 -3.34 1.15
N TRP A 130 17.33 -3.55 0.47
CA TRP A 130 17.30 -3.70 -0.98
C TRP A 130 17.86 -2.47 -1.71
N ILE A 131 17.42 -1.27 -1.33
CA ILE A 131 17.91 -0.02 -1.91
C ILE A 131 19.40 0.18 -1.63
N SER A 132 19.87 -0.14 -0.42
CA SER A 132 21.29 -0.06 -0.07
C SER A 132 22.14 -0.98 -0.95
N ALA A 133 21.76 -2.24 -1.10
CA ALA A 133 22.47 -3.20 -1.95
C ALA A 133 22.44 -2.77 -3.43
N ALA A 134 21.33 -2.21 -3.90
CA ALA A 134 21.26 -1.66 -5.26
C ALA A 134 22.21 -0.46 -5.45
N LYS A 135 22.37 0.41 -4.45
CA LYS A 135 23.33 1.53 -4.45
C LYS A 135 24.77 1.05 -4.57
N GLU A 136 25.13 0.02 -3.83
CA GLU A 136 26.45 -0.62 -3.95
C GLU A 136 26.69 -1.17 -5.38
N GLY A 137 25.63 -1.60 -6.07
CA GLY A 137 25.64 -2.00 -7.47
C GLY A 137 25.54 -0.86 -8.49
N GLY A 138 25.63 0.41 -8.07
CA GLY A 138 25.65 1.58 -8.95
C GLY A 138 24.30 2.24 -9.23
N TYR A 139 23.21 1.84 -8.56
CA TYR A 139 21.91 2.51 -8.66
C TYR A 139 21.83 3.72 -7.72
N ASP A 140 21.59 4.92 -8.25
CA ASP A 140 21.33 6.12 -7.44
C ASP A 140 19.85 6.56 -7.53
N PRO A 141 19.02 6.35 -6.49
CA PRO A 141 17.61 6.77 -6.50
C PRO A 141 17.42 8.30 -6.59
N GLU A 142 18.40 9.11 -6.15
CA GLU A 142 18.25 10.58 -6.17
C GLU A 142 18.44 11.14 -7.59
N ASP A 143 19.25 10.48 -8.40
CA ASP A 143 19.49 10.87 -9.79
C ASP A 143 18.68 10.07 -10.80
N ASP A 144 18.24 8.85 -10.47
CA ASP A 144 17.57 7.96 -11.41
C ASP A 144 16.23 8.49 -11.95
N LYS A 145 16.19 8.65 -13.29
CA LYS A 145 15.03 9.16 -14.01
C LYS A 145 13.82 8.22 -13.96
N TYR A 146 14.03 6.89 -13.89
CA TYR A 146 12.94 5.93 -13.93
C TYR A 146 12.18 5.90 -12.59
N SER A 147 12.90 6.03 -11.48
CA SER A 147 12.35 6.13 -10.12
C SER A 147 11.55 7.41 -9.95
N LYS A 148 12.07 8.54 -10.43
CA LYS A 148 11.34 9.82 -10.48
C LYS A 148 10.05 9.69 -11.28
N LEU A 149 10.12 9.10 -12.48
CA LEU A 149 8.97 8.91 -13.36
C LEU A 149 7.93 7.96 -12.75
N PHE A 150 8.39 6.85 -12.18
CA PHE A 150 7.56 5.88 -11.46
C PHE A 150 6.80 6.56 -10.32
N TYR A 151 7.49 7.34 -9.49
CA TYR A 151 6.88 7.99 -8.35
C TYR A 151 5.90 9.08 -8.77
N ALA A 152 6.23 9.88 -9.78
CA ALA A 152 5.32 10.87 -10.33
C ALA A 152 4.04 10.20 -10.88
N ARG A 153 4.16 9.08 -11.59
CA ARG A 153 3.01 8.31 -12.08
C ARG A 153 2.19 7.69 -10.95
N PHE A 154 2.85 7.20 -9.91
CA PHE A 154 2.21 6.67 -8.71
C PHE A 154 1.40 7.76 -7.99
N GLN A 155 1.97 8.95 -7.79
CA GLN A 155 1.28 10.10 -7.20
C GLN A 155 0.09 10.57 -8.03
N GLU A 156 0.27 10.71 -9.35
CA GLU A 156 -0.80 11.11 -10.28
C GLU A 156 -2.02 10.20 -10.14
N ARG A 157 -1.80 8.88 -10.13
CA ARG A 157 -2.86 7.87 -10.00
C ARG A 157 -3.42 7.74 -8.58
N SER A 158 -2.74 8.31 -7.59
CA SER A 158 -3.15 8.27 -6.18
C SER A 158 -4.00 9.47 -5.75
N LYS A 159 -4.20 10.47 -6.62
CA LYS A 159 -4.96 11.69 -6.32
C LYS A 159 -6.39 11.40 -5.86
N ASN A 160 -6.97 12.36 -5.14
CA ASN A 160 -8.35 12.32 -4.63
C ASN A 160 -8.58 11.29 -3.51
N GLN A 161 -7.51 10.77 -2.91
CA GLN A 161 -7.58 9.97 -1.69
C GLN A 161 -7.41 10.87 -0.47
N LYS A 162 -7.80 10.38 0.72
CA LYS A 162 -7.62 11.14 1.97
C LYS A 162 -6.14 11.35 2.30
N TYR A 163 -5.31 10.37 1.95
CA TYR A 163 -3.86 10.45 2.05
C TYR A 163 -3.25 10.53 0.66
N GLU A 164 -2.54 11.62 0.39
CA GLU A 164 -1.74 11.79 -0.82
C GLU A 164 -0.25 11.54 -0.49
N PRO A 165 0.45 10.69 -1.26
CA PRO A 165 1.87 10.44 -1.03
C PRO A 165 2.70 11.75 -1.13
N PRO A 166 3.70 11.95 -0.26
CA PRO A 166 4.53 13.16 -0.22
C PRO A 166 5.35 13.35 -1.52
N GLU A 167 5.97 14.51 -1.74
CA GLU A 167 6.83 14.70 -2.91
C GLU A 167 8.08 13.81 -2.92
N TYR A 168 8.59 13.49 -4.11
CA TYR A 168 9.69 12.54 -4.35
C TYR A 168 11.02 12.84 -3.63
N ARG A 169 11.19 14.02 -3.00
CA ARG A 169 12.47 14.43 -2.38
C ARG A 169 12.43 14.56 -0.85
N GLU A 170 11.37 14.09 -0.18
CA GLU A 170 11.31 14.13 1.29
C GLU A 170 11.71 12.82 1.99
N VAL A 171 12.04 11.75 1.25
CA VAL A 171 12.28 10.42 1.83
C VAL A 171 13.65 10.30 2.54
N THR A 172 14.65 11.12 2.16
CA THR A 172 15.94 11.22 2.87
C THR A 172 15.85 12.01 4.19
N LYS A 173 14.72 12.68 4.45
CA LYS A 173 14.43 13.37 5.72
C LYS A 173 13.39 12.65 6.58
N LEU A 174 12.85 11.51 6.12
CA LEU A 174 11.98 10.68 6.94
C LEU A 174 12.80 10.18 8.14
N LYS A 175 12.60 10.85 9.28
CA LYS A 175 13.05 10.35 10.57
C LYS A 175 12.56 8.90 10.69
N PRO A 176 13.39 7.96 11.19
CA PRO A 176 12.91 6.63 11.55
C PRO A 176 11.59 6.79 12.32
N SER A 177 10.59 5.96 12.03
CA SER A 177 9.39 5.94 12.86
C SER A 177 9.85 5.83 14.32
N ARG A 178 9.26 6.62 15.23
CA ARG A 178 9.70 6.73 16.64
C ARG A 178 9.87 5.36 17.35
N ILE A 179 9.22 4.32 16.83
CA ILE A 179 9.26 2.95 17.32
C ILE A 179 10.58 2.25 16.96
N VAL A 180 11.21 2.58 15.82
CA VAL A 180 12.50 1.99 15.40
C VAL A 180 13.63 2.44 16.33
N THR A 181 13.53 3.63 16.94
CA THR A 181 14.55 4.12 17.88
C THR A 181 14.54 3.37 19.22
N GLN A 182 13.42 2.75 19.62
CA GLN A 182 13.33 1.97 20.87
C GLN A 182 13.81 0.51 20.73
N LEU A 183 13.84 -0.04 19.52
CA LEU A 183 14.21 -1.45 19.29
C LEU A 183 15.66 -1.66 18.82
N LEU A 184 16.45 -0.59 18.69
CA LEU A 184 17.86 -0.67 18.26
C LEU A 184 18.85 -0.45 19.42
N THR A 185 18.38 -0.31 20.66
CA THR A 185 19.24 -0.13 21.84
C THR A 185 19.51 -1.40 22.64
N GLU A 186 18.92 -2.53 22.25
CA GLU A 186 19.23 -3.82 22.90
C GLU A 186 20.22 -4.63 22.05
N PRO A 187 21.38 -5.02 22.61
CA PRO A 187 22.35 -5.82 21.88
C PRO A 187 21.74 -7.20 21.59
N LEU A 188 21.66 -7.55 20.31
CA LEU A 188 21.36 -8.90 19.85
C LEU A 188 22.45 -9.86 20.33
N THR A 189 22.27 -10.44 21.52
CA THR A 189 23.01 -11.62 21.95
C THR A 189 22.57 -12.81 21.11
N ARG A 190 23.57 -13.38 20.43
CA ARG A 190 23.61 -14.59 19.60
C ARG A 190 22.58 -15.68 19.94
N CYS A 191 21.98 -16.23 18.88
CA CYS A 191 21.73 -17.67 18.72
C CYS A 191 22.42 -18.11 17.44
#